data_AF-A0A2D4SLH7-F1
#
_entry.id   AF-A0A2D4SLH7-F1
#
_cell.length_a   1.000
_cell.length_b   1.000
_cell.length_c   1.000
_cell.angle_alpha   90.00
_cell.angle_beta   90.00
_cell.angle_gamma   90.00
#
_symmetry.space_group_name_H-M   'P 1'
#
loop_
_entity.id
_entity.type
_entity.pdbx_description
1 polymer ?
#
loop_
_entity_poly.entity_id
_entity_poly.type
_entity_poly.pdbx_seq_one_letter_code
_entity_poly.pdbx_strand_id
1 'polypeptide(L)'
;MSYPYAMKYNIEGYWVIYKNEIGCNPFLYYFNPFSYMDQPTMLTSLLLLFACNEPQSGKDQVIVEQKHAVPKADDHQTKSFFCCADPQVKALVDAHLTFTRLLAADKGTQAIPKAKAFLDLALAHPELKEEAMDLVHLWTDAKGIQANMEKINKNLISIVHKSKADTGEAIIVAYCPMAPGRWLQTESTISNPYYGSQMLTCGVFE
;
A
#
# COMPACT_ATOMS: atom_id res chain seq x y z
N MET A 1 11.06 23.02 12.81
CA MET A 1 11.93 22.31 11.85
C MET A 1 11.04 21.77 10.74
N SER A 2 11.07 22.41 9.57
CA SER A 2 10.28 22.01 8.40
C SER A 2 11.08 20.94 7.63
N TYR A 3 10.47 19.81 7.28
CA TYR A 3 11.13 18.80 6.48
C TYR A 3 11.34 19.36 5.05
N PRO A 4 12.57 19.41 4.50
CA PRO A 4 12.85 19.99 3.18
C PRO A 4 12.46 19.08 2.00
N TYR A 5 11.68 18.04 2.27
CA TYR A 5 11.36 17.00 1.30
C TYR A 5 9.86 16.95 1.02
N ALA A 6 9.50 16.89 -0.26
CA ALA A 6 8.13 16.66 -0.71
C ALA A 6 8.00 15.22 -1.24
N MET A 7 6.92 14.53 -0.88
CA MET A 7 6.58 13.22 -1.47
C MET A 7 5.54 13.41 -2.57
N LYS A 8 5.80 12.88 -3.78
CA LYS A 8 4.75 12.74 -4.82
C LYS A 8 4.60 11.26 -5.22
N TYR A 9 3.39 10.92 -5.62
CA TYR A 9 3.03 9.61 -6.14
C TYR A 9 3.27 9.55 -7.66
N ASN A 10 3.89 8.46 -8.15
CA ASN A 10 3.96 8.16 -9.58
C ASN A 10 3.14 6.91 -9.91
N ILE A 11 2.50 6.90 -11.08
CA ILE A 11 1.62 5.87 -11.63
C ILE A 11 2.30 4.49 -11.85
N GLU A 12 3.62 4.40 -11.72
CA GLU A 12 4.38 3.14 -11.84
C GLU A 12 4.64 2.44 -10.50
N GLY A 13 3.99 2.90 -9.43
CA GLY A 13 4.18 2.28 -8.12
C GLY A 13 5.56 2.61 -7.54
N TYR A 14 5.89 3.89 -7.49
CA TYR A 14 7.06 4.37 -6.76
C TYR A 14 6.68 5.55 -5.87
N TRP A 15 7.20 5.54 -4.65
CA TRP A 15 7.27 6.74 -3.83
C TRP A 15 8.51 7.52 -4.23
N VAL A 16 8.31 8.78 -4.64
CA VAL A 16 9.39 9.65 -5.05
C VAL A 16 9.55 10.74 -4.01
N ILE A 17 10.70 10.74 -3.34
CA ILE A 17 11.11 11.80 -2.42
C ILE A 17 11.93 12.81 -3.21
N TYR A 18 11.42 14.04 -3.27
CA TYR A 18 12.11 15.19 -3.85
C TYR A 18 12.77 16.00 -2.75
N LYS A 19 14.00 16.45 -2.98
CA LYS A 19 14.63 17.50 -2.17
C LYS A 19 14.41 18.85 -2.82
N ASN A 20 13.75 19.74 -2.09
CA ASN A 20 13.77 21.15 -2.42
C ASN A 20 15.10 21.71 -1.93
N GLU A 21 16.04 21.95 -2.84
CA GLU A 21 17.17 22.80 -2.54
C GLU A 21 16.67 24.26 -2.53
N ILE A 22 16.24 24.73 -1.35
CA ILE A 22 16.05 26.17 -1.15
C ILE A 22 17.45 26.78 -1.06
N GLY A 23 17.98 27.17 -2.21
CA GLY A 23 19.30 27.79 -2.33
C GLY A 23 19.32 29.21 -1.77
N CYS A 24 19.54 29.34 -0.47
CA CYS A 24 20.06 30.56 0.16
C CYS A 24 21.10 30.16 1.20
N ASN A 25 22.37 30.07 0.82
CA ASN A 25 23.46 29.85 1.77
C ASN A 25 24.30 31.14 1.90
N PRO A 26 24.10 31.97 2.94
CA PRO A 26 25.08 32.97 3.30
C PRO A 26 26.22 32.25 4.04
N PHE A 27 27.45 32.75 3.96
CA PHE A 27 28.66 32.17 4.56
C PHE A 27 29.38 31.09 3.74
N LEU A 28 30.20 31.57 2.79
CA LEU A 28 31.56 31.05 2.70
C LEU A 28 32.54 32.24 2.78
N TYR A 29 33.07 32.44 3.98
CA TYR A 29 34.27 33.22 4.21
C TYR A 29 35.42 32.56 3.44
N TYR A 30 36.10 33.30 2.58
CA TYR A 30 37.41 32.92 2.06
C TYR A 30 38.46 33.88 2.65
N PHE A 31 39.15 33.43 3.70
CA PHE A 31 40.44 33.97 4.10
C PHE A 31 41.52 33.22 3.30
N ASN A 32 42.44 33.91 2.63
CA ASN A 32 43.84 34.13 3.06
C ASN A 32 44.73 34.68 1.89
N PRO A 33 46.01 35.05 2.09
CA PRO A 33 46.52 36.44 2.02
C PRO A 33 47.65 36.64 0.96
N PHE A 34 48.37 37.79 0.99
CA PHE A 34 49.56 38.18 0.17
C PHE A 34 49.25 38.68 -1.27
N SER A 35 49.71 39.84 -1.80
CA SER A 35 50.85 40.73 -1.53
C SER A 35 50.69 42.12 -2.22
N TYR A 36 51.30 43.17 -1.62
CA TYR A 36 51.92 44.40 -2.19
C TYR A 36 51.08 45.43 -3.01
N MET A 37 50.80 46.64 -2.49
CA MET A 37 51.55 47.94 -2.58
C MET A 37 51.21 48.81 -3.81
N ASP A 38 50.39 49.87 -3.62
CA ASP A 38 50.76 51.30 -3.73
C ASP A 38 49.51 52.22 -3.60
N GLN A 39 49.70 53.42 -3.04
CA GLN A 39 48.66 54.38 -2.59
C GLN A 39 48.04 55.26 -3.72
N PRO A 40 47.31 56.36 -3.41
CA PRO A 40 45.98 56.45 -2.82
C PRO A 40 45.01 57.19 -3.77
N THR A 41 43.69 57.00 -3.68
CA THR A 41 42.68 58.08 -3.78
C THR A 41 41.25 57.54 -3.90
N MET A 42 40.35 58.27 -3.24
CA MET A 42 38.91 58.41 -3.49
C MET A 42 37.95 57.24 -3.20
N LEU A 43 37.24 57.43 -2.09
CA LEU A 43 35.77 57.58 -2.07
C LEU A 43 35.01 56.75 -3.10
N THR A 44 34.38 55.66 -2.67
CA THR A 44 33.03 55.33 -3.15
C THR A 44 32.29 54.51 -2.10
N SER A 45 31.15 55.06 -1.72
CA SER A 45 30.18 54.54 -0.77
C SER A 45 29.72 53.13 -1.12
N LEU A 46 29.67 52.30 -0.08
CA LEU A 46 29.08 50.98 -0.06
C LEU A 46 27.57 51.06 -0.33
N LEU A 47 27.13 50.53 -1.48
CA LEU A 47 25.73 50.21 -1.77
C LEU A 47 25.68 48.77 -2.27
N LEU A 48 25.65 47.82 -1.33
CA LEU A 48 25.36 46.42 -1.61
C LEU A 48 23.85 46.29 -1.87
N LEU A 49 23.46 46.30 -3.14
CA LEU A 49 22.15 45.85 -3.57
C LEU A 49 22.06 44.34 -3.35
N PHE A 50 21.30 43.91 -2.34
CA PHE A 50 20.88 42.53 -2.21
C PHE A 50 19.86 42.22 -3.30
N ALA A 51 20.33 41.78 -4.46
CA ALA A 51 19.47 41.12 -5.44
C ALA A 51 19.24 39.68 -4.98
N CYS A 52 18.15 39.42 -4.26
CA CYS A 52 17.58 38.08 -4.24
C CYS A 52 16.97 37.85 -5.63
N ASN A 53 17.72 37.21 -6.53
CA ASN A 53 17.11 36.64 -7.73
C ASN A 53 16.05 35.62 -7.29
N GLU A 54 14.91 35.65 -7.97
CA GLU A 54 13.84 34.65 -7.87
C GLU A 54 14.42 33.23 -7.71
N PRO A 55 13.93 32.42 -6.75
CA PRO A 55 14.41 31.05 -6.62
C PRO A 55 14.04 30.31 -7.91
N GLN A 56 15.04 30.02 -8.73
CA GLN A 56 14.87 29.10 -9.85
C GLN A 56 14.46 27.76 -9.24
N SER A 57 13.25 27.30 -9.55
CA SER A 57 12.76 25.96 -9.22
C SER A 57 13.80 24.95 -9.71
N GLY A 58 14.63 24.47 -8.79
CA GLY A 58 15.60 23.42 -9.05
C GLY A 58 14.85 22.17 -9.50
N LYS A 59 15.43 21.45 -10.47
CA LYS A 59 14.89 20.16 -10.93
C LYS A 59 14.82 19.21 -9.73
N ASP A 60 13.60 18.96 -9.28
CA ASP A 60 13.17 17.88 -8.40
C ASP A 60 14.09 16.63 -8.56
N GLN A 61 15.07 16.44 -7.66
CA GLN A 61 15.95 15.26 -7.65
C GLN A 61 15.30 14.12 -6.87
N VAL A 62 15.12 12.97 -7.51
CA VAL A 62 14.64 11.73 -6.88
C VAL A 62 15.75 11.14 -6.02
N ILE A 63 15.55 11.08 -4.70
CA ILE A 63 16.59 10.61 -3.76
C ILE A 63 16.42 9.13 -3.40
N VAL A 64 15.19 8.63 -3.38
CA VAL A 64 14.88 7.22 -3.12
C VAL A 64 13.69 6.83 -3.98
N GLU A 65 13.84 5.71 -4.70
CA GLU A 65 12.78 5.02 -5.40
C GLU A 65 12.50 3.73 -4.61
N GLN A 66 11.48 3.74 -3.74
CA GLN A 66 11.03 2.49 -3.11
C GLN A 66 10.09 1.77 -4.07
N LYS A 67 10.58 0.68 -4.67
CA LYS A 67 9.76 -0.21 -5.48
C LYS A 67 8.74 -0.91 -4.57
N HIS A 68 7.47 -0.91 -4.95
CA HIS A 68 6.51 -1.79 -4.28
C HIS A 68 7.00 -3.24 -4.38
N ALA A 69 6.83 -3.99 -3.30
CA ALA A 69 7.12 -5.42 -3.33
C ALA A 69 6.27 -6.06 -4.44
N VAL A 70 6.91 -6.85 -5.30
CA VAL A 70 6.26 -7.57 -6.41
C VAL A 70 6.27 -9.06 -6.06
N PRO A 71 5.19 -9.81 -6.33
CA PRO A 71 5.18 -11.25 -6.14
C PRO A 71 6.32 -11.91 -6.89
N LYS A 72 7.03 -12.84 -6.25
CA LYS A 72 8.03 -13.68 -6.92
C LYS A 72 7.35 -14.81 -7.68
N ALA A 73 8.02 -15.33 -8.71
CA ALA A 73 7.48 -16.41 -9.53
C ALA A 73 7.21 -17.70 -8.73
N ASP A 74 7.99 -17.96 -7.68
CA ASP A 74 7.89 -19.13 -6.81
C ASP A 74 7.09 -18.88 -5.52
N ASP A 75 6.56 -17.67 -5.31
CA ASP A 75 5.83 -17.33 -4.09
C ASP A 75 4.60 -18.23 -3.90
N HIS A 76 3.84 -18.50 -4.97
CA HIS A 76 2.66 -19.35 -4.87
C HIS A 76 3.02 -20.77 -4.40
N GLN A 77 4.07 -21.33 -4.96
CA GLN A 77 4.54 -22.68 -4.61
C GLN A 77 5.11 -22.76 -3.20
N THR A 78 5.80 -21.70 -2.74
CA THR A 78 6.57 -21.71 -1.48
C THR A 78 5.77 -21.21 -0.28
N LYS A 79 4.71 -20.42 -0.49
CA LYS A 79 3.91 -19.80 0.58
C LYS A 79 2.48 -20.34 0.70
N SER A 80 1.97 -21.02 -0.33
CA SER A 80 0.66 -21.66 -0.23
C SER A 80 0.65 -22.83 0.75
N PHE A 81 -0.53 -23.19 1.24
CA PHE A 81 -0.74 -24.31 2.14
C PHE A 81 -2.11 -24.93 1.88
N PHE A 82 -2.28 -26.22 2.17
CA PHE A 82 -3.57 -26.87 1.99
C PHE A 82 -4.53 -26.49 3.11
N CYS A 83 -5.78 -26.22 2.74
CA CYS A 83 -6.87 -25.96 3.67
C CYS A 83 -8.18 -26.59 3.15
N CYS A 84 -9.13 -27.01 3.98
CA CYS A 84 -9.14 -26.97 5.44
C CYS A 84 -9.54 -28.32 6.01
N ALA A 85 -8.94 -28.72 7.13
CA ALA A 85 -9.26 -29.99 7.79
C ALA A 85 -10.66 -29.97 8.43
N ASP A 86 -11.08 -28.80 8.93
CA ASP A 86 -12.42 -28.58 9.49
C ASP A 86 -13.43 -28.24 8.38
N PRO A 87 -14.53 -29.00 8.21
CA PRO A 87 -15.56 -28.72 7.22
C PRO A 87 -16.23 -27.33 7.37
N GLN A 88 -16.41 -26.82 8.59
CA GLN A 88 -16.99 -25.50 8.83
C GLN A 88 -16.04 -24.39 8.37
N VAL A 89 -14.74 -24.53 8.65
CA VAL A 89 -13.71 -23.60 8.16
C VAL A 89 -13.60 -23.69 6.65
N LYS A 90 -13.69 -24.90 6.07
CA LYS A 90 -13.72 -25.07 4.62
C LYS A 90 -14.87 -24.30 3.99
N ALA A 91 -16.08 -24.39 4.54
CA ALA A 91 -17.24 -23.65 4.04
C ALA A 91 -17.05 -22.12 4.10
N LEU A 92 -16.43 -21.61 5.17
CA LEU A 92 -16.07 -20.19 5.30
C LEU A 92 -15.07 -19.76 4.21
N VAL A 93 -14.03 -20.56 3.97
CA VAL A 93 -13.02 -20.28 2.94
C VAL A 93 -13.63 -20.31 1.54
N ASP A 94 -14.42 -21.33 1.21
CA ASP A 94 -15.08 -21.46 -0.09
C ASP A 94 -16.01 -20.27 -0.36
N ALA A 95 -16.78 -19.85 0.65
CA ALA A 95 -17.67 -18.69 0.56
C ALA A 95 -16.87 -17.39 0.40
N HIS A 96 -15.77 -17.23 1.15
CA HIS A 96 -14.88 -16.08 1.04
C HIS A 96 -14.28 -15.97 -0.38
N LEU A 97 -13.66 -17.04 -0.87
CA LEU A 97 -13.08 -17.10 -2.23
C LEU A 97 -14.12 -16.79 -3.32
N THR A 98 -15.38 -17.21 -3.12
CA THR A 98 -16.44 -16.97 -4.10
C THR A 98 -16.71 -15.47 -4.29
N PHE A 99 -16.92 -14.72 -3.20
CA PHE A 99 -17.26 -13.31 -3.34
C PHE A 99 -16.03 -12.44 -3.67
N THR A 100 -14.84 -12.78 -3.17
CA THR A 100 -13.62 -12.00 -3.47
C THR A 100 -13.24 -12.11 -4.94
N ARG A 101 -13.35 -13.28 -5.57
CA ARG A 101 -13.16 -13.41 -7.03
C ARG A 101 -14.14 -12.54 -7.83
N LEU A 102 -15.39 -12.44 -7.37
CA LEU A 102 -16.38 -11.58 -8.02
C LEU A 102 -16.05 -10.10 -7.87
N LEU A 103 -15.58 -9.67 -6.69
CA LEU A 103 -15.13 -8.30 -6.48
C LEU A 103 -13.89 -7.97 -7.32
N ALA A 104 -12.92 -8.88 -7.39
CA ALA A 104 -11.72 -8.72 -8.21
C ALA A 104 -12.07 -8.62 -9.71
N ALA A 105 -13.15 -9.27 -10.15
CA ALA A 105 -13.67 -9.19 -11.51
C ALA A 105 -14.69 -8.05 -11.74
N ASP A 106 -14.82 -7.10 -10.82
CA ASP A 106 -15.80 -5.98 -10.87
C ASP A 106 -17.28 -6.43 -10.98
N LYS A 107 -17.59 -7.66 -10.58
CA LYS A 107 -18.95 -8.22 -10.57
C LYS A 107 -19.65 -7.96 -9.24
N GLY A 108 -19.63 -6.71 -8.79
CA GLY A 108 -20.14 -6.29 -7.47
C GLY A 108 -21.58 -6.73 -7.19
N THR A 109 -22.47 -6.63 -8.18
CA THR A 109 -23.89 -7.06 -8.05
C THR A 109 -24.03 -8.57 -7.78
N GLN A 110 -23.13 -9.38 -8.33
CA GLN A 110 -23.09 -10.83 -8.09
C GLN A 110 -22.38 -11.17 -6.78
N ALA A 111 -21.41 -10.35 -6.36
CA ALA A 111 -20.66 -10.53 -5.13
C ALA A 111 -21.54 -10.36 -3.88
N ILE A 112 -22.45 -9.38 -3.87
CA ILE A 112 -23.30 -9.04 -2.71
C ILE A 112 -24.01 -10.26 -2.10
N PRO A 113 -24.82 -11.06 -2.84
CA PRO A 113 -25.49 -12.22 -2.24
C PRO A 113 -24.50 -13.29 -1.75
N LYS A 114 -23.32 -13.41 -2.35
CA LYS A 114 -22.28 -14.37 -1.93
C LYS A 114 -21.57 -13.91 -0.65
N ALA A 115 -21.29 -12.61 -0.55
CA ALA A 115 -20.74 -11.99 0.63
C ALA A 115 -21.70 -12.09 1.82
N LYS A 116 -23.01 -11.94 1.59
CA LYS A 116 -24.04 -12.17 2.62
C LYS A 116 -24.06 -13.63 3.11
N ALA A 117 -24.00 -14.60 2.19
CA ALA A 117 -23.91 -16.01 2.56
C ALA A 117 -22.64 -16.32 3.39
N PHE A 118 -21.52 -15.64 3.10
CA PHE A 118 -20.32 -15.72 3.95
C PHE A 118 -20.57 -15.14 5.35
N LEU A 119 -21.22 -13.98 5.47
CA LEU A 119 -21.55 -13.41 6.78
C LEU A 119 -22.49 -14.32 7.58
N ASP A 120 -23.46 -14.99 6.93
CA ASP A 120 -24.33 -15.95 7.60
C ASP A 120 -23.55 -17.14 8.22
N LEU A 121 -22.54 -17.65 7.49
CA LEU A 121 -21.62 -18.67 8.03
C LEU A 121 -20.77 -18.11 9.17
N ALA A 122 -20.27 -16.88 9.02
CA ALA A 122 -19.43 -16.24 10.02
C ALA A 122 -20.18 -15.93 11.32
N LEU A 123 -21.46 -15.58 11.25
CA LEU A 123 -22.35 -15.40 12.41
C LEU A 123 -22.51 -16.69 13.23
N ALA A 124 -22.38 -17.84 12.60
CA ALA A 124 -22.43 -19.15 13.26
C ALA A 124 -21.06 -19.58 13.84
N HIS A 125 -19.97 -18.90 13.48
CA HIS A 125 -18.62 -19.23 13.94
C HIS A 125 -18.22 -18.37 15.17
N PRO A 126 -17.89 -18.98 16.32
CA PRO A 126 -17.62 -18.23 17.56
C PRO A 126 -16.56 -17.13 17.44
N GLU A 127 -15.45 -17.39 16.73
CA GLU A 127 -14.35 -16.42 16.54
C GLU A 127 -14.62 -15.32 15.50
N LEU A 128 -15.73 -15.38 14.75
CA LEU A 128 -16.07 -14.39 13.71
C LEU A 128 -17.41 -13.68 13.94
N LYS A 129 -18.17 -14.13 14.93
CA LYS A 129 -19.55 -13.69 15.13
C LYS A 129 -19.67 -12.19 15.37
N GLU A 130 -18.77 -11.63 16.19
CA GLU A 130 -18.79 -10.21 16.54
C GLU A 130 -18.52 -9.34 15.31
N GLU A 131 -17.44 -9.63 14.56
CA GLU A 131 -17.13 -8.92 13.33
C GLU A 131 -18.23 -9.09 12.28
N ALA A 132 -18.82 -10.28 12.16
CA ALA A 132 -19.89 -10.53 11.22
C ALA A 132 -21.14 -9.69 11.56
N MET A 133 -21.50 -9.57 12.84
CA MET A 133 -22.62 -8.73 13.30
C MET A 133 -22.41 -7.25 12.98
N ASP A 134 -21.18 -6.74 13.05
CA ASP A 134 -20.88 -5.36 12.68
C ASP A 134 -20.97 -5.10 11.17
N LEU A 135 -20.74 -6.15 10.36
CA LEU A 135 -20.64 -6.04 8.91
C LEU A 135 -21.97 -6.19 8.16
N VAL A 136 -22.98 -6.86 8.73
CA VAL A 136 -24.27 -7.13 8.04
C VAL A 136 -24.94 -5.86 7.50
N HIS A 137 -24.80 -4.73 8.19
CA HIS A 137 -25.37 -3.45 7.79
C HIS A 137 -24.47 -2.64 6.85
N LEU A 138 -23.19 -3.00 6.74
CA LEU A 138 -22.19 -2.32 5.91
C LEU A 138 -22.07 -2.97 4.53
N TRP A 139 -22.36 -4.27 4.41
CA TRP A 139 -22.23 -5.05 3.17
C TRP A 139 -23.51 -4.98 2.33
N THR A 140 -23.99 -3.76 2.08
CA THR A 140 -25.20 -3.48 1.29
C THR A 140 -24.90 -3.33 -0.20
N ASP A 141 -23.67 -2.93 -0.54
CA ASP A 141 -23.16 -2.85 -1.90
C ASP A 141 -21.69 -3.31 -1.98
N ALA A 142 -21.13 -3.36 -3.20
CA ALA A 142 -19.76 -3.81 -3.42
C ALA A 142 -18.70 -2.93 -2.73
N LYS A 143 -18.93 -1.61 -2.68
CA LYS A 143 -18.00 -0.68 -2.02
C LYS A 143 -18.01 -0.86 -0.52
N GLY A 144 -19.19 -1.10 0.06
CA GLY A 144 -19.37 -1.42 1.47
C GLY A 144 -18.64 -2.69 1.87
N ILE A 145 -18.65 -3.72 1.02
CA ILE A 145 -17.86 -4.95 1.22
C ILE A 145 -16.36 -4.63 1.15
N GLN A 146 -15.91 -4.02 0.06
CA GLN A 146 -14.49 -3.69 -0.16
C GLN A 146 -13.89 -2.84 0.96
N ALA A 147 -14.63 -1.82 1.41
CA ALA A 147 -14.17 -0.90 2.46
C ALA A 147 -14.10 -1.52 3.85
N ASN A 148 -14.79 -2.64 4.10
CA ASN A 148 -14.95 -3.19 5.45
C ASN A 148 -14.50 -4.64 5.62
N MET A 149 -14.21 -5.39 4.54
CA MET A 149 -13.89 -6.81 4.66
C MET A 149 -12.58 -7.12 5.40
N GLU A 150 -11.67 -6.15 5.50
CA GLU A 150 -10.46 -6.34 6.31
C GLU A 150 -10.77 -6.66 7.77
N LYS A 151 -11.88 -6.12 8.31
CA LYS A 151 -12.29 -6.34 9.70
C LYS A 151 -12.45 -7.82 10.02
N ILE A 152 -13.04 -8.59 9.11
CA ILE A 152 -13.28 -10.03 9.28
C ILE A 152 -12.14 -10.88 8.71
N ASN A 153 -11.47 -10.42 7.65
CA ASN A 153 -10.39 -11.17 7.01
C ASN A 153 -9.21 -11.42 7.96
N LYS A 154 -8.89 -10.48 8.85
CA LYS A 154 -7.84 -10.66 9.85
C LYS A 154 -8.05 -11.92 10.70
N ASN A 155 -9.27 -12.12 11.22
CA ASN A 155 -9.58 -13.29 12.05
C ASN A 155 -9.79 -14.54 11.19
N LEU A 156 -10.40 -14.42 10.01
CA LEU A 156 -10.54 -15.53 9.06
C LEU A 156 -9.18 -16.15 8.72
N ILE A 157 -8.18 -15.33 8.42
CA ILE A 157 -6.82 -15.80 8.10
C ILE A 157 -6.18 -16.51 9.30
N SER A 158 -6.40 -16.02 10.51
CA SER A 158 -5.96 -16.68 11.75
C SER A 158 -6.58 -18.08 11.88
N ILE A 159 -7.89 -18.21 11.67
CA ILE A 159 -8.60 -19.50 11.71
C ILE A 159 -8.08 -20.44 10.62
N VAL A 160 -7.89 -19.95 9.41
CA VAL A 160 -7.36 -20.71 8.28
C VAL A 160 -5.96 -21.26 8.56
N HIS A 161 -5.08 -20.47 9.17
CA HIS A 161 -3.74 -20.96 9.56
C HIS A 161 -3.78 -22.03 10.67
N LYS A 162 -4.80 -22.01 11.54
CA LYS A 162 -5.04 -23.07 12.54
C LYS A 162 -5.69 -24.32 11.95
N SER A 163 -6.33 -24.21 10.78
CA SER A 163 -7.11 -25.28 10.12
C SER A 163 -6.43 -25.88 8.88
N LYS A 164 -5.10 -25.79 8.80
CA LYS A 164 -4.33 -26.40 7.71
C LYS A 164 -4.62 -27.90 7.59
N ALA A 165 -4.60 -28.39 6.36
CA ALA A 165 -4.77 -29.81 6.04
C ALA A 165 -3.48 -30.38 5.42
N ASP A 166 -3.38 -31.71 5.36
CA ASP A 166 -2.27 -32.38 4.66
C ASP A 166 -2.51 -32.47 3.14
N THR A 167 -3.77 -32.37 2.72
CA THR A 167 -4.19 -32.45 1.31
C THR A 167 -5.37 -31.51 1.07
N GLY A 168 -5.63 -31.16 -0.18
CA GLY A 168 -6.77 -30.34 -0.57
C GLY A 168 -6.40 -29.25 -1.56
N GLU A 169 -7.20 -28.18 -1.58
CA GLU A 169 -6.92 -26.99 -2.38
C GLU A 169 -5.85 -26.14 -1.68
N ALA A 170 -4.86 -25.70 -2.45
CA ALA A 170 -3.81 -24.82 -1.96
C ALA A 170 -4.35 -23.39 -1.85
N ILE A 171 -4.32 -22.85 -0.63
CA ILE A 171 -4.71 -21.47 -0.33
C ILE A 171 -3.44 -20.67 -0.08
N ILE A 172 -3.45 -19.40 -0.51
CA ILE A 172 -2.39 -18.44 -0.26
C ILE A 172 -2.97 -17.15 0.29
N VAL A 173 -2.24 -16.49 1.18
CA VAL A 173 -2.58 -15.17 1.69
C VAL A 173 -1.91 -14.14 0.80
N ALA A 174 -2.68 -13.14 0.38
CA ALA A 174 -2.17 -11.99 -0.35
C ALA A 174 -2.47 -10.70 0.41
N TYR A 175 -1.63 -9.68 0.19
CA TYR A 175 -1.69 -8.38 0.84
C TYR A 175 -1.30 -7.26 -0.13
N CYS A 176 -2.05 -6.14 -0.16
CA CYS A 176 -1.68 -4.96 -0.95
C CYS A 176 -1.05 -3.89 -0.04
N PRO A 177 0.24 -3.52 -0.24
CA PRO A 177 0.92 -2.53 0.60
C PRO A 177 0.46 -1.09 0.35
N MET A 178 -0.17 -0.82 -0.80
CA MET A 178 -0.70 0.50 -1.15
C MET A 178 -2.07 0.77 -0.53
N ALA A 179 -2.85 -0.29 -0.33
CA ALA A 179 -4.17 -0.22 0.23
C ALA A 179 -4.35 -1.39 1.20
N PRO A 180 -4.12 -1.16 2.50
CA PRO A 180 -3.88 -2.21 3.46
C PRO A 180 -5.12 -3.12 3.57
N GLY A 181 -4.94 -4.36 3.15
CA GLY A 181 -5.94 -5.41 3.28
C GLY A 181 -5.38 -6.77 2.88
N ARG A 182 -5.73 -7.82 3.64
CA ARG A 182 -5.34 -9.21 3.37
C ARG A 182 -6.51 -10.03 2.86
N TRP A 183 -6.26 -10.91 1.90
CA TRP A 183 -7.28 -11.83 1.40
C TRP A 183 -6.70 -13.22 1.14
N LEU A 184 -7.60 -14.20 1.11
CA LEU A 184 -7.32 -15.56 0.64
C LEU A 184 -7.52 -15.66 -0.87
N GLN A 185 -6.64 -16.41 -1.52
CA GLN A 185 -6.71 -16.72 -2.95
C GLN A 185 -6.22 -18.16 -3.21
N THR A 186 -6.51 -18.71 -4.39
CA THR A 186 -6.02 -20.02 -4.84
C THR A 186 -5.10 -19.91 -6.06
N GLU A 187 -5.29 -18.85 -6.84
CA GLU A 187 -4.61 -18.56 -8.08
C GLU A 187 -3.19 -18.06 -7.82
N SER A 188 -2.27 -18.36 -8.73
CA SER A 188 -0.86 -17.94 -8.66
C SER A 188 -0.63 -16.49 -9.08
N THR A 189 -1.66 -15.80 -9.58
CA THR A 189 -1.60 -14.41 -10.03
C THR A 189 -2.45 -13.55 -9.10
N ILE A 190 -1.88 -12.49 -8.54
CA ILE A 190 -2.59 -11.53 -7.67
C ILE A 190 -3.87 -11.04 -8.33
N SER A 191 -4.99 -11.16 -7.59
CA SER A 191 -6.31 -10.69 -7.98
C SER A 191 -6.94 -9.94 -6.81
N ASN A 192 -6.68 -8.65 -6.72
CA ASN A 192 -7.04 -7.81 -5.58
C ASN A 192 -8.56 -7.55 -5.51
N PRO A 193 -9.28 -8.09 -4.50
CA PRO A 193 -10.71 -7.92 -4.38
C PRO A 193 -11.13 -6.55 -3.83
N TYR A 194 -10.22 -5.81 -3.19
CA TYR A 194 -10.51 -4.51 -2.58
C TYR A 194 -10.72 -3.42 -3.63
N TYR A 195 -10.10 -3.55 -4.81
CA TYR A 195 -10.08 -2.51 -5.84
C TYR A 195 -10.49 -2.99 -7.23
N GLY A 196 -10.71 -4.29 -7.44
CA GLY A 196 -11.11 -4.82 -8.74
C GLY A 196 -10.11 -4.46 -9.84
N SER A 197 -10.58 -4.13 -11.04
CA SER A 197 -9.71 -3.80 -12.17
C SER A 197 -8.77 -2.60 -11.93
N GLN A 198 -9.10 -1.70 -11.00
CA GLN A 198 -8.31 -0.49 -10.74
C GLN A 198 -6.93 -0.79 -10.15
N MET A 199 -6.82 -1.85 -9.36
CA MET A 199 -5.55 -2.30 -8.76
C MET A 199 -5.47 -3.83 -8.72
N LEU A 200 -5.97 -4.50 -9.77
CA LEU A 200 -6.13 -5.95 -9.79
C LEU A 200 -4.85 -6.70 -9.45
N THR A 201 -3.71 -6.18 -9.91
CA THR A 201 -2.38 -6.75 -9.69
C THR A 201 -1.62 -6.11 -8.52
N CYS A 202 -2.23 -5.20 -7.75
CA CYS A 202 -1.62 -4.72 -6.50
C CYS A 202 -1.68 -5.82 -5.45
N GLY A 203 -0.52 -6.36 -5.09
CA GLY A 203 -0.40 -7.26 -3.97
C GLY A 203 0.89 -8.02 -3.99
N VAL A 204 1.20 -8.64 -2.86
CA VAL A 204 2.22 -9.66 -2.69
C VAL A 204 1.62 -10.86 -1.99
N PHE A 205 2.23 -12.02 -2.16
CA PHE A 205 1.89 -13.20 -1.38
C PHE A 205 2.70 -13.22 -0.07
N GLU A 206 2.04 -13.58 1.03
CA GLU A 206 2.61 -13.74 2.38
C GLU A 206 2.71 -15.21 2.77
#